data_AF-A0A0Q6UU90-F1
#
_entry.id   AF-A0A0Q6UU90-F1
#
_cell.length_a   1.000
_cell.length_b   1.000
_cell.length_c   1.000
_cell.angle_alpha   90.00
_cell.angle_beta   90.00
_cell.angle_gamma   90.00
#
_symmetry.space_group_name_H-M   'P 1'
#
loop_
_entity.id
_entity.type
_entity.pdbx_description
1 polymer ?
#
loop_
_entity_poly.entity_id
_entity_poly.type
_entity_poly.pdbx_seq_one_letter_code
_entity_poly.pdbx_strand_id
1 'polypeptide(L)'
;MARFALGATALLRPQWLLRSTASADGTGPRRVTRILGGRYVLQSVAGLAPSRTWVPEVDAAIDLVHAVSTVGLARSFPDHRRLALASGAVALVFAVADLTDVRVA
;
A
#
# COMPACT_ATOMS: atom_id res chain seq x y z
N MET A 1 11.41 1.80 6.72
CA MET A 1 10.62 2.18 7.91
C MET A 1 9.26 2.80 7.61
N ALA A 2 9.13 3.77 6.68
CA ALA A 2 7.83 4.40 6.36
C ALA A 2 6.70 3.39 6.04
N ARG A 3 7.00 2.36 5.24
CA ARG A 3 6.07 1.25 4.90
C ARG A 3 5.50 0.55 6.14
N PHE A 4 6.35 0.20 7.11
CA PHE A 4 5.94 -0.43 8.37
C PHE A 4 5.03 0.49 9.19
N ALA A 5 5.42 1.76 9.38
CA ALA A 5 4.65 2.73 10.16
C ALA A 5 3.25 2.99 9.55
N LEU A 6 3.18 3.15 8.23
CA LEU A 6 1.91 3.29 7.51
C LEU A 6 1.07 2.01 7.58
N GLY A 7 1.72 0.85 7.41
CA GLY A 7 1.07 -0.47 7.51
C GLY A 7 0.45 -0.72 8.89
N ALA A 8 1.21 -0.49 9.95
CA ALA A 8 0.74 -0.59 11.33
C ALA A 8 -0.40 0.40 11.62
N THR A 9 -0.32 1.62 11.10
CA THR A 9 -1.40 2.63 11.24
C THR A 9 -2.67 2.18 10.53
N ALA A 10 -2.57 1.65 9.31
CA ALA A 10 -3.71 1.13 8.55
C ALA A 10 -4.34 -0.12 9.20
N LEU A 11 -3.52 -0.99 9.79
CA LEU A 11 -3.95 -2.21 10.48
C LEU A 11 -4.65 -1.90 11.82
N LEU A 12 -4.06 -1.04 12.65
CA LEU A 12 -4.53 -0.76 14.00
C LEU A 12 -5.59 0.35 14.06
N ARG A 13 -5.49 1.38 13.19
CA ARG A 13 -6.36 2.57 13.20
C ARG A 13 -6.87 2.94 11.78
N PRO A 14 -7.55 2.04 11.05
CA PRO A 14 -8.01 2.28 9.68
C PRO A 14 -8.88 3.55 9.53
N GLN A 15 -9.69 3.88 10.55
CA GLN A 15 -10.53 5.09 10.55
C GLN A 15 -9.76 6.41 10.49
N TRP A 16 -8.46 6.45 10.81
CA TRP A 16 -7.65 7.66 10.61
C TRP A 16 -7.37 7.91 9.13
N LEU A 17 -7.02 6.87 8.37
CA LEU A 17 -6.74 6.97 6.93
C LEU A 17 -8.00 7.15 6.08
N LEU A 18 -9.12 6.53 6.47
CA LEU A 18 -10.41 6.74 5.80
C LEU A 18 -10.89 8.20 5.95
N ARG A 19 -10.71 8.80 7.14
CA ARG A 19 -11.03 10.22 7.36
C ARG A 19 -10.13 11.17 6.58
N SER A 20 -8.82 10.91 6.49
CA SER A 20 -7.90 11.78 5.73
C SER A 20 -8.19 11.81 4.22
N THR A 21 -8.83 10.77 3.69
CA THR A 21 -9.26 10.68 2.28
C THR A 21 -10.70 11.15 2.04
N ALA A 22 -11.42 11.58 3.09
CA ALA A 22 -12.85 11.88 3.08
C ALA A 22 -13.72 10.71 2.57
N SER A 23 -13.32 9.47 2.89
CA SER A 23 -13.96 8.24 2.42
C SER A 23 -15.01 7.72 3.39
N ALA A 24 -15.99 6.97 2.86
CA ALA A 24 -17.03 6.32 3.66
C ALA A 24 -16.44 5.39 4.74
N ASP A 25 -16.82 5.62 6.00
CA ASP A 25 -16.26 4.92 7.16
C ASP A 25 -16.97 3.58 7.47
N GLY A 26 -17.20 2.79 6.42
CA GLY A 26 -17.94 1.51 6.49
C GLY A 26 -17.08 0.31 6.92
N THR A 27 -17.74 -0.79 7.26
CA THR A 27 -17.10 -2.07 7.62
C THR A 27 -16.23 -2.63 6.48
N GLY A 28 -16.70 -2.53 5.23
CA GLY A 28 -15.95 -2.90 4.02
C GLY A 28 -14.64 -2.12 3.86
N PRO A 29 -14.68 -0.79 3.69
CA PRO A 29 -13.49 0.06 3.62
C PRO A 29 -12.50 -0.18 4.75
N ARG A 30 -12.97 -0.29 6.00
CA ARG A 30 -12.12 -0.63 7.16
C ARG A 30 -11.42 -1.98 7.03
N ARG A 31 -12.10 -3.01 6.51
CA ARG A 31 -11.51 -4.34 6.29
C ARG A 31 -10.43 -4.28 5.19
N VAL A 32 -10.69 -3.58 4.09
CA VAL A 32 -9.71 -3.39 3.00
C VAL A 32 -8.48 -2.62 3.49
N THR A 33 -8.66 -1.51 4.22
CA THR A 33 -7.55 -0.75 4.82
C THR A 33 -6.69 -1.60 5.76
N ARG A 34 -7.31 -2.47 6.57
CA ARG A 34 -6.58 -3.41 7.43
C ARG A 34 -5.79 -4.45 6.66
N ILE A 35 -6.36 -5.03 5.60
CA ILE A 35 -5.66 -6.00 4.73
C ILE A 35 -4.44 -5.36 4.08
N LEU A 36 -4.60 -4.14 3.55
CA LEU A 36 -3.48 -3.37 2.98
C LEU A 36 -2.42 -3.05 4.04
N GLY A 37 -2.83 -2.70 5.26
CA GLY A 37 -1.92 -2.47 6.39
C GLY A 37 -1.12 -3.71 6.78
N GLY A 38 -1.79 -4.87 6.83
CA GLY A 38 -1.15 -6.17 7.06
C GLY A 38 -0.13 -6.51 5.97
N ARG A 39 -0.45 -6.27 4.70
CA ARG A 39 0.49 -6.44 3.57
C ARG A 39 1.75 -5.58 3.77
N TYR A 40 1.61 -4.28 4.03
CA TYR A 40 2.76 -3.40 4.25
C TYR A 40 3.61 -3.77 5.46
N VAL A 41 3.00 -4.26 6.55
CA VAL A 41 3.73 -4.83 7.70
C VAL A 41 4.50 -6.09 7.30
N LEU A 42 3.85 -7.05 6.62
CA LEU A 42 4.48 -8.29 6.18
C LEU A 42 5.66 -8.04 5.23
N GLN A 43 5.50 -7.18 4.23
CA GLN A 43 6.61 -6.78 3.34
C GLN A 43 7.78 -6.17 4.12
N SER A 44 7.48 -5.31 5.10
CA SER A 44 8.50 -4.65 5.93
C SER A 44 9.22 -5.61 6.90
N VAL A 45 8.50 -6.59 7.46
CA VAL A 45 9.07 -7.61 8.36
C VAL A 45 9.89 -8.64 7.57
N ALA A 46 9.36 -9.10 6.42
CA ALA A 46 10.12 -9.88 5.45
C ALA A 46 11.37 -9.11 4.99
N GLY A 47 11.29 -7.78 4.94
CA GLY A 47 12.40 -6.83 4.76
C GLY A 47 13.70 -7.17 5.48
N LEU A 48 13.60 -7.77 6.68
CA LEU A 48 14.72 -7.97 7.60
C LEU A 48 15.39 -9.36 7.47
N ALA A 49 14.90 -10.24 6.59
CA ALA A 49 15.43 -11.59 6.42
C ALA A 49 16.80 -11.59 5.69
N PRO A 50 17.84 -12.35 6.13
CA PRO A 50 19.19 -12.24 5.56
C PRO A 50 19.39 -12.71 4.11
N SER A 51 18.49 -13.55 3.56
CA SER A 51 18.67 -14.23 2.27
C SER A 51 17.79 -13.63 1.16
N ARG A 52 17.85 -12.30 0.98
CA ARG A 52 16.75 -11.49 0.38
C ARG A 52 16.86 -11.07 -1.09
N THR A 53 17.86 -11.49 -1.87
CA THR A 53 18.18 -10.94 -3.23
C THR A 53 17.00 -10.70 -4.17
N TRP A 54 16.02 -11.60 -4.18
CA TRP A 54 14.79 -11.57 -5.00
C TRP A 54 13.59 -10.77 -4.47
N VAL A 55 13.53 -10.39 -3.19
CA VAL A 55 12.25 -9.89 -2.61
C VAL A 55 11.91 -8.43 -2.99
N PRO A 56 12.86 -7.48 -3.12
CA PRO A 56 12.52 -6.11 -3.51
C PRO A 56 11.83 -5.99 -4.88
N GLU A 57 12.26 -6.79 -5.86
CA GLU A 57 11.65 -6.81 -7.21
C GLU A 57 10.21 -7.29 -7.18
N VAL A 58 9.94 -8.33 -6.38
CA VAL A 58 8.59 -8.87 -6.16
C VAL A 58 7.71 -7.85 -5.42
N ASP A 59 8.23 -7.20 -4.38
CA ASP A 59 7.50 -6.17 -3.65
C ASP A 59 7.12 -4.98 -4.56
N ALA A 60 8.05 -4.52 -5.39
CA ALA A 60 7.83 -3.48 -6.39
C ALA A 60 6.80 -3.89 -7.46
N ALA A 61 6.87 -5.12 -7.96
CA ALA A 61 5.93 -5.64 -8.96
C ALA A 61 4.49 -5.69 -8.41
N ILE A 62 4.30 -6.18 -7.19
CA ILE A 62 2.96 -6.22 -6.56
C ILE A 62 2.42 -4.80 -6.32
N ASP A 63 3.28 -3.85 -5.93
CA ASP A 63 2.87 -2.45 -5.77
C ASP A 63 2.53 -1.74 -7.09
N LEU A 64 3.28 -2.00 -8.17
CA LEU A 64 2.94 -1.48 -9.50
C LEU A 64 1.59 -2.03 -9.99
N VAL A 65 1.36 -3.34 -9.84
CA VAL A 65 0.07 -3.97 -10.19
C VAL A 65 -1.08 -3.36 -9.37
N HIS A 66 -0.87 -3.14 -8.06
CA HIS A 66 -1.86 -2.49 -7.19
C HIS A 66 -2.11 -1.02 -7.57
N ALA A 67 -1.06 -0.26 -7.92
CA ALA A 67 -1.18 1.12 -8.39
C ALA A 67 -1.96 1.22 -9.71
N VAL A 68 -1.70 0.33 -10.68
CA VAL A 68 -2.46 0.27 -11.93
C VAL A 68 -3.92 -0.15 -11.68
N SER A 69 -4.15 -1.16 -10.85
CA SER A 69 -5.50 -1.64 -10.51
C SER A 69 -6.34 -0.56 -9.81
N THR A 70 -5.74 0.22 -8.92
CA THR A 70 -6.42 1.32 -8.23
C THR A 70 -6.72 2.49 -9.17
N VAL A 71 -5.92 2.77 -10.21
CA VAL A 71 -6.28 3.70 -11.28
C VAL A 71 -7.48 3.20 -12.10
N GLY A 72 -7.59 1.88 -12.32
CA GLY A 72 -8.79 1.26 -12.89
C GLY A 72 -10.03 1.50 -12.03
N LEU A 73 -9.97 1.13 -10.75
CA LEU A 73 -11.06 1.35 -9.78
C LEU A 73 -11.45 2.83 -9.67
N ALA A 74 -10.48 3.75 -9.71
CA ALA A 74 -10.70 5.18 -9.69
C ALA A 74 -11.47 5.73 -10.90
N ARG A 75 -11.46 5.02 -12.04
CA ARG A 75 -12.26 5.34 -13.23
C ARG A 75 -13.64 4.68 -13.19
N SER A 76 -13.74 3.43 -12.73
CA SER A 76 -15.00 2.67 -12.68
C SER A 76 -15.92 3.09 -11.53
N PHE A 77 -15.37 3.57 -10.40
CA PHE A 77 -16.13 3.91 -9.19
C PHE A 77 -15.83 5.35 -8.75
N PRO A 78 -16.46 6.37 -9.36
CA PRO A 78 -16.14 7.78 -9.10
C PRO A 78 -16.31 8.17 -7.63
N ASP A 79 -17.30 7.60 -6.92
CA ASP A 79 -17.55 7.84 -5.49
C ASP A 79 -16.37 7.43 -4.59
N HIS A 80 -15.54 6.50 -5.05
CA HIS A 80 -14.38 5.97 -4.33
C HIS A 80 -13.04 6.48 -4.92
N ARG A 81 -13.09 7.40 -5.90
CA ARG A 81 -11.92 7.86 -6.67
C ARG A 81 -10.81 8.45 -5.82
N ARG A 82 -11.13 9.23 -4.77
CA ARG A 82 -10.12 9.79 -3.84
C ARG A 82 -9.38 8.69 -3.07
N LEU A 83 -10.09 7.70 -2.53
CA LEU A 83 -9.49 6.58 -1.81
C LEU A 83 -8.59 5.73 -2.72
N ALA A 84 -9.10 5.42 -3.92
CA ALA A 84 -8.39 4.63 -4.91
C ALA A 84 -7.09 5.32 -5.36
N LEU A 85 -7.15 6.60 -5.73
CA LEU A 85 -5.96 7.36 -6.14
C LEU A 85 -4.95 7.55 -5.00
N ALA A 86 -5.40 7.79 -3.77
CA ALA A 86 -4.51 7.89 -2.61
C ALA A 86 -3.79 6.56 -2.32
N SER A 87 -4.52 5.44 -2.40
CA SER A 87 -3.97 4.08 -2.25
C SER A 87 -2.94 3.76 -3.35
N GLY A 88 -3.26 4.10 -4.61
CA GLY A 88 -2.37 3.92 -5.75
C GLY A 88 -1.11 4.79 -5.69
N ALA A 89 -1.23 6.05 -5.25
CA ALA A 89 -0.08 6.94 -5.07
C ALA A 89 0.90 6.43 -3.99
N VAL A 90 0.39 5.92 -2.86
CA VAL A 90 1.21 5.30 -1.82
C VAL A 90 1.94 4.06 -2.35
N ALA A 91 1.25 3.18 -3.07
CA ALA A 91 1.87 2.00 -3.67
C ALA A 91 2.93 2.36 -4.72
N LEU A 92 2.67 3.37 -5.56
CA LEU A 92 3.65 3.86 -6.54
C LEU A 92 4.92 4.40 -5.88
N VAL A 93 4.78 5.16 -4.79
CA VAL A 93 5.94 5.66 -4.00
C VAL A 93 6.76 4.51 -3.43
N PHE A 94 6.12 3.45 -2.93
CA PHE A 94 6.83 2.28 -2.43
C PHE A 94 7.48 1.44 -3.54
N ALA A 95 6.81 1.23 -4.68
CA ALA A 95 7.43 0.57 -5.83
C ALA A 95 8.67 1.31 -6.34
N VAL A 96 8.63 2.65 -6.40
CA VAL A 96 9.79 3.46 -6.78
C VAL A 96 10.92 3.31 -5.77
N ALA A 97 10.62 3.34 -4.46
CA ALA A 97 11.61 3.14 -3.41
C ALA A 97 12.28 1.75 -3.48
N ASP A 98 11.48 0.68 -3.63
CA ASP A 98 11.97 -0.69 -3.75
C ASP A 98 12.86 -0.85 -5.00
N LEU A 99 12.48 -0.25 -6.14
CA LEU A 99 13.28 -0.25 -7.36
C LEU A 99 14.56 0.60 -7.26
N THR A 100 14.58 1.67 -6.45
CA THR A 100 15.83 2.40 -6.18
C THR A 100 16.77 1.63 -5.28
N ASP A 101 16.25 0.92 -4.27
CA ASP A 101 17.07 0.08 -3.39
C ASP A 101 17.74 -1.07 -4.19
N VAL A 102 17.03 -1.71 -5.14
CA VAL A 102 17.61 -2.71 -6.06
C VAL A 102 18.75 -2.17 -6.91
N ARG A 103 18.69 -0.89 -7.32
CA ARG A 103 19.72 -0.27 -8.19
C ARG A 103 20.98 0.16 -7.45
N VAL A 104 20.97 0.15 -6.12
CA VAL A 104 22.05 0.65 -5.26
C VAL A 104 22.67 -0.47 -4.41
N ALA A 105 22.07 -1.67 -4.42
CA ALA A 105 22.56 -2.90 -3.79
C ALA A 105 23.44 -3.74 -4.72
#